data_AF-A0A2U3K6F1-F1
#
_entry.id   AF-A0A2U3K6F1-F1
#
_cell.length_a   1.000
_cell.length_b   1.000
_cell.length_c   1.000
_cell.angle_alpha   90.00
_cell.angle_beta   90.00
_cell.angle_gamma   90.00
#
_symmetry.space_group_name_H-M   'P 1'
#
loop_
_entity.id
_entity.type
_entity.pdbx_description
1 polymer ?
#
loop_
_entity_poly.entity_id
_entity_poly.type
_entity_poly.pdbx_seq_one_letter_code
_entity_poly.pdbx_strand_id
1 'polypeptide(L)'
;MPELEIHHESEHAIDPAGQKVGVLAAVLAVALAVVTIASHRTHTSAIIHKSNANDSWSYYQSGRVKYHNLELGENLLAVIGAKGEAADKMLADYKAQEQKYEAQGKQIQEEAKKSEEAAEADERRALRYDLGEGLLEIGLVLSSLYFISHKMMFPVMGVIAGVAGGAIAVTGLL
;
A
#
# COMPACT_ATOMS: atom_id res chain seq x y z
N MET A 1 -21.21 -57.44 41.98
CA MET A 1 -21.68 -56.26 41.23
C MET A 1 -20.42 -55.66 40.63
N PRO A 2 -20.32 -55.47 39.31
CA PRO A 2 -19.13 -54.87 38.73
C PRO A 2 -19.10 -53.40 39.17
N GLU A 3 -18.10 -53.03 39.95
CA GLU A 3 -17.82 -51.62 40.21
C GLU A 3 -17.52 -50.92 38.88
N LEU A 4 -18.40 -49.99 38.51
CA LEU A 4 -18.20 -49.08 37.40
C LEU A 4 -17.09 -48.10 37.84
N GLU A 5 -15.85 -48.34 37.41
CA GLU A 5 -14.79 -47.33 37.48
C GLU A 5 -15.18 -46.18 36.53
N ILE A 6 -15.87 -45.20 37.10
CA ILE A 6 -16.00 -43.88 36.47
C ILE A 6 -14.60 -43.28 36.54
N HIS A 7 -13.88 -43.32 35.42
CA HIS A 7 -12.77 -42.42 35.19
C HIS A 7 -13.30 -41.00 35.34
N HIS A 8 -13.22 -40.47 36.56
CA HIS A 8 -13.14 -39.05 36.77
C HIS A 8 -11.91 -38.60 36.00
N GLU A 9 -12.10 -38.04 34.80
CA GLU A 9 -11.17 -37.10 34.19
C GLU A 9 -10.93 -36.02 35.23
N SER A 10 -9.91 -36.27 36.05
CA SER A 10 -9.38 -35.33 37.00
C SER A 10 -8.76 -34.21 36.18
N GLU A 11 -9.50 -33.12 36.12
CA GLU A 11 -9.03 -31.88 36.73
C GLU A 11 -7.64 -31.46 36.23
N HIS A 12 -7.62 -30.58 35.23
CA HIS A 12 -6.53 -29.62 34.99
C HIS A 12 -5.13 -30.14 35.34
N ALA A 13 -4.65 -31.19 34.67
CA ALA A 13 -3.21 -31.43 34.64
C ALA A 13 -2.58 -30.18 34.02
N ILE A 14 -1.99 -29.33 34.86
CA ILE A 14 -1.35 -28.08 34.45
C ILE A 14 -0.27 -28.47 33.45
N ASP A 15 -0.53 -28.27 32.16
CA ASP A 15 0.46 -28.46 31.10
C ASP A 15 1.40 -27.25 31.09
N PRO A 16 2.62 -27.37 31.65
CA PRO A 16 3.53 -26.24 31.74
C PRO A 16 4.06 -25.84 30.35
N ALA A 17 4.03 -26.74 29.38
CA ALA A 17 4.37 -26.44 27.99
C ALA A 17 3.25 -25.67 27.30
N GLY A 18 1.99 -26.08 27.50
CA GLY A 18 0.80 -25.36 27.03
C GLY A 18 0.72 -23.91 27.53
N GLN A 19 1.07 -23.66 28.80
CA GLN A 19 1.16 -22.29 29.32
C GLN A 19 2.20 -21.44 28.57
N LYS A 20 3.40 -22.01 28.31
CA LYS A 20 4.45 -21.32 27.55
C LYS A 20 4.03 -21.05 26.10
N VAL A 21 3.37 -22.03 25.46
CA VAL A 21 2.84 -21.86 24.10
C VAL A 21 1.73 -20.81 24.05
N GLY A 22 0.88 -20.73 25.09
CA GLY A 22 -0.13 -19.67 25.21
C GLY A 22 0.51 -18.27 25.28
N VAL A 23 1.56 -18.10 26.07
CA VAL A 23 2.32 -16.83 26.13
C VAL A 23 2.98 -16.51 24.79
N LEU A 24 3.57 -17.51 24.13
CA LEU A 24 4.15 -17.35 22.79
C LEU A 24 3.09 -16.89 21.78
N ALA A 25 1.92 -17.52 21.77
CA ALA A 25 0.82 -17.15 20.88
C ALA A 25 0.37 -15.70 21.14
N ALA A 26 0.29 -15.27 22.40
CA ALA A 26 -0.02 -13.88 22.74
C ALA A 26 1.05 -12.90 22.20
N VAL A 27 2.33 -13.23 22.32
CA VAL A 27 3.42 -12.42 21.75
C VAL A 27 3.33 -12.34 20.22
N LEU A 28 3.11 -13.47 19.55
CA LEU A 28 2.92 -13.51 18.10
C LEU A 28 1.70 -12.68 17.66
N ALA A 29 0.59 -12.75 18.40
CA ALA A 29 -0.61 -11.97 18.11
C ALA A 29 -0.38 -10.46 18.26
N VAL A 30 0.35 -10.02 19.29
CA VAL A 30 0.72 -8.61 19.44
C VAL A 30 1.64 -8.15 18.31
N ALA A 31 2.64 -8.96 17.95
CA ALA A 31 3.53 -8.67 16.83
C ALA A 31 2.75 -8.59 15.50
N LEU A 32 1.85 -9.55 15.25
CA LEU A 32 0.96 -9.57 14.09
C LEU A 32 0.15 -8.28 14.02
N ALA A 33 -0.52 -7.89 15.10
CA ALA A 33 -1.32 -6.67 15.14
C ALA A 33 -0.51 -5.40 14.80
N VAL A 34 0.73 -5.30 15.30
CA VAL A 34 1.63 -4.17 14.97
C VAL A 34 1.97 -4.15 13.48
N VAL A 35 2.31 -5.31 12.91
CA VAL A 35 2.66 -5.43 11.48
C VAL A 35 1.44 -5.15 10.60
N THR A 36 0.26 -5.66 10.93
CA THR A 36 -1.00 -5.38 10.21
C THR A 36 -1.30 -3.88 10.19
N ILE A 37 -1.18 -3.19 11.33
CA ILE A 37 -1.38 -1.73 11.39
C ILE A 37 -0.36 -1.00 10.51
N ALA A 38 0.90 -1.44 10.52
CA ALA A 38 1.94 -0.86 9.67
C ALA A 38 1.66 -1.08 8.18
N SER A 39 1.26 -2.30 7.79
CA SER A 39 0.86 -2.64 6.42
C SER A 39 -0.26 -1.73 5.93
N HIS A 40 -1.38 -1.68 6.68
CA HIS A 40 -2.55 -0.88 6.32
C HIS A 40 -2.20 0.61 6.17
N ARG A 41 -1.34 1.14 7.05
CA ARG A 41 -0.89 2.53 6.96
C ARG A 41 -0.08 2.77 5.68
N THR A 42 0.83 1.86 5.31
CA THR A 42 1.62 2.00 4.09
C THR A 42 0.79 1.87 2.82
N HIS A 43 -0.17 0.94 2.78
CA HIS A 43 -1.14 0.86 1.68
C HIS A 43 -1.96 2.14 1.56
N THR A 44 -2.39 2.72 2.68
CA THR A 44 -3.10 4.01 2.69
C THR A 44 -2.25 5.14 2.11
N SER A 45 -0.96 5.22 2.49
CA SER A 45 -0.02 6.20 1.93
C SER A 45 0.18 6.02 0.43
N ALA A 46 0.34 4.77 -0.04
CA ALA A 46 0.46 4.46 -1.46
C ALA A 46 -0.77 4.93 -2.24
N ILE A 47 -1.98 4.67 -1.72
CA ILE A 47 -3.23 5.11 -2.33
C ILE A 47 -3.31 6.63 -2.41
N ILE A 48 -2.92 7.34 -1.34
CA ILE A 48 -2.92 8.81 -1.31
C ILE A 48 -1.95 9.35 -2.38
N HIS A 49 -0.72 8.86 -2.45
CA HIS A 49 0.26 9.29 -3.46
C HIS A 49 -0.21 8.97 -4.88
N LYS A 50 -0.85 7.82 -5.09
CA LYS A 50 -1.43 7.45 -6.39
C LYS A 50 -2.62 8.34 -6.77
N SER A 51 -3.44 8.74 -5.80
CA SER A 51 -4.52 9.71 -5.98
C SER A 51 -3.97 11.08 -6.38
N ASN A 52 -2.95 11.58 -5.68
CA ASN A 52 -2.31 12.86 -6.00
C ASN A 52 -1.68 12.87 -7.40
N ALA A 53 -1.06 11.75 -7.81
CA ALA A 53 -0.55 11.58 -9.17
C ALA A 53 -1.68 11.65 -10.20
N ASN A 54 -2.80 10.96 -9.96
CA ASN A 54 -3.97 10.98 -10.83
C ASN A 54 -4.60 12.38 -10.95
N ASP A 55 -4.69 13.12 -9.85
CA ASP A 55 -5.18 14.50 -9.84
C ASP A 55 -4.26 15.42 -10.66
N SER A 56 -2.95 15.27 -10.51
CA SER A 56 -1.94 16.01 -11.28
C SER A 56 -2.04 15.71 -12.78
N TRP A 57 -2.17 14.42 -13.14
CA TRP A 57 -2.40 14.03 -14.53
C TRP A 57 -3.71 14.58 -15.08
N SER A 58 -4.78 14.55 -14.30
CA SER A 58 -6.08 15.12 -14.70
C SER A 58 -5.98 16.63 -14.93
N TYR A 59 -5.25 17.35 -14.08
CA TYR A 59 -5.00 18.78 -14.23
C TYR A 59 -4.15 19.07 -15.49
N TYR A 60 -3.10 18.28 -15.72
CA TYR A 60 -2.30 18.35 -16.96
C TYR A 60 -3.16 18.12 -18.21
N GLN A 61 -4.00 17.09 -18.22
CA GLN A 61 -4.90 16.78 -19.34
C GLN A 61 -5.88 17.93 -19.60
N SER A 62 -6.45 18.53 -18.55
CA SER A 62 -7.30 19.72 -18.69
C SER A 62 -6.54 20.90 -19.32
N GLY A 63 -5.29 21.13 -18.87
CA GLY A 63 -4.40 22.14 -19.47
C GLY A 63 -4.11 21.88 -20.94
N ARG A 64 -3.87 20.62 -21.32
CA ARG A 64 -3.64 20.21 -22.72
C ARG A 64 -4.86 20.41 -23.60
N VAL A 65 -6.08 20.18 -23.09
CA VAL A 65 -7.31 20.50 -23.83
C VAL A 65 -7.41 22.01 -24.08
N LYS A 66 -7.11 22.85 -23.09
CA LYS A 66 -7.07 24.32 -23.26
C LYS A 66 -6.03 24.74 -24.29
N TYR A 67 -4.83 24.17 -24.23
CA TYR A 67 -3.77 24.39 -25.21
C TYR A 67 -4.26 24.03 -26.62
N HIS A 68 -4.86 22.85 -26.81
CA HIS A 68 -5.35 22.42 -28.12
C HIS A 68 -6.47 23.32 -28.65
N ASN A 69 -7.32 23.86 -27.78
CA ASN A 69 -8.33 24.84 -28.20
C ASN A 69 -7.71 26.14 -28.75
N LEU A 70 -6.52 26.55 -28.27
CA LEU A 70 -5.78 27.68 -28.83
C LEU A 70 -5.26 27.34 -30.23
N GLU A 71 -4.64 26.16 -30.40
CA GLU A 71 -4.18 25.68 -31.71
C GLU A 71 -5.33 25.61 -32.73
N LEU A 72 -6.51 25.13 -32.31
CA LEU A 72 -7.71 25.12 -33.13
C LEU A 72 -8.14 26.53 -33.53
N GLY A 73 -8.06 27.49 -32.61
CA GLY A 73 -8.33 28.90 -32.87
C GLY A 73 -7.35 29.52 -33.87
N GLU A 74 -6.05 29.25 -33.73
CA GLU A 74 -5.01 29.69 -34.68
C GLU A 74 -5.27 29.11 -36.09
N ASN A 75 -5.54 27.81 -36.18
CA ASN A 75 -5.84 27.14 -37.43
C ASN A 75 -7.10 27.70 -38.09
N LEU A 76 -8.14 28.01 -37.32
CA LEU A 76 -9.36 28.61 -37.84
C LEU A 76 -9.11 30.00 -38.42
N LEU A 77 -8.37 30.86 -37.69
CA LEU A 77 -7.99 32.20 -38.17
C LEU A 77 -7.21 32.12 -39.50
N ALA A 78 -6.31 31.14 -39.62
CA ALA A 78 -5.56 30.88 -40.85
C ALA A 78 -6.48 30.43 -42.01
N VAL A 79 -7.42 29.51 -41.76
CA VAL A 79 -8.35 28.97 -42.77
C VAL A 79 -9.33 30.03 -43.28
N ILE A 80 -9.87 30.87 -42.39
CA ILE A 80 -10.81 31.94 -42.79
C ILE A 80 -10.09 33.15 -43.41
N GLY A 81 -8.75 33.18 -43.39
CA GLY A 81 -7.95 34.26 -43.94
C GLY A 81 -8.10 35.58 -43.17
N ALA A 82 -8.29 35.53 -41.84
CA ALA A 82 -8.40 36.72 -41.01
C ALA A 82 -7.10 37.54 -41.06
N LYS A 83 -7.22 38.85 -41.30
CA LYS A 83 -6.07 39.77 -41.46
C LYS A 83 -6.34 41.09 -40.74
N GLY A 84 -5.26 41.79 -40.40
CA GLY A 84 -5.28 43.10 -39.75
C GLY A 84 -4.92 43.02 -38.26
N GLU A 85 -4.76 44.19 -37.65
CA GLU A 85 -4.19 44.36 -36.30
C GLU A 85 -4.89 43.51 -35.22
N ALA A 86 -6.21 43.35 -35.32
CA ALA A 86 -6.97 42.51 -34.39
C ALA A 86 -6.61 41.02 -34.48
N ALA A 87 -6.40 40.50 -35.70
CA ALA A 87 -6.02 39.10 -35.92
C ALA A 87 -4.57 38.85 -35.48
N ASP A 88 -3.66 39.78 -35.77
CA ASP A 88 -2.26 39.71 -35.36
C ASP A 88 -2.11 39.72 -33.83
N LYS A 89 -2.91 40.58 -33.15
CA LYS A 89 -2.96 40.62 -31.69
C LYS A 89 -3.49 39.32 -31.10
N MET A 90 -4.56 38.76 -31.66
CA MET A 90 -5.14 37.50 -31.20
C MET A 90 -4.16 36.32 -31.34
N LEU A 91 -3.44 36.25 -32.46
CA LEU A 91 -2.38 35.24 -32.67
C LEU A 91 -1.23 35.40 -31.67
N ALA A 92 -0.82 36.64 -31.35
CA ALA A 92 0.21 36.88 -30.35
C ALA A 92 -0.25 36.43 -28.94
N ASP A 93 -1.50 36.74 -28.58
CA ASP A 93 -2.11 36.34 -27.30
C ASP A 93 -2.27 34.82 -27.18
N TYR A 94 -2.56 34.12 -28.29
CA TYR A 94 -2.64 32.66 -28.33
C TYR A 94 -1.26 32.02 -28.11
N LYS A 95 -0.24 32.44 -28.87
CA LYS A 95 1.14 31.96 -28.69
C LYS A 95 1.67 32.18 -27.27
N ALA A 96 1.37 33.33 -26.67
CA ALA A 96 1.78 33.61 -25.28
C ALA A 96 1.10 32.65 -24.28
N GLN A 97 -0.19 32.34 -24.49
CA GLN A 97 -0.91 31.38 -23.65
C GLN A 97 -0.47 29.93 -23.87
N GLU A 98 -0.16 29.55 -25.10
CA GLU A 98 0.39 28.23 -25.43
C GLU A 98 1.72 28.00 -24.70
N GLN A 99 2.66 28.94 -24.78
CA GLN A 99 3.94 28.87 -24.05
C GLN A 99 3.72 28.74 -22.54
N LYS A 100 2.76 29.49 -22.00
CA LYS A 100 2.40 29.39 -20.58
C LYS A 100 1.88 28.00 -20.22
N TYR A 101 0.93 27.45 -20.98
CA TYR A 101 0.37 26.13 -20.72
C TYR A 101 1.39 25.01 -20.94
N GLU A 102 2.31 25.16 -21.88
CA GLU A 102 3.41 24.20 -22.08
C GLU A 102 4.36 24.20 -20.87
N ALA A 103 4.77 25.37 -20.39
CA ALA A 103 5.64 25.49 -19.22
C ALA A 103 4.98 24.95 -17.95
N GLN A 104 3.70 25.31 -17.71
CA GLN A 104 2.92 24.76 -16.59
C GLN A 104 2.75 23.25 -16.72
N GLY A 105 2.49 22.75 -17.94
CA GLY A 105 2.34 21.33 -18.22
C GLY A 105 3.56 20.51 -17.81
N LYS A 106 4.78 21.00 -18.12
CA LYS A 106 6.03 20.34 -17.71
C LYS A 106 6.17 20.24 -16.19
N GLN A 107 5.85 21.31 -15.47
CA GLN A 107 5.89 21.31 -14.00
C GLN A 107 4.91 20.30 -13.38
N ILE A 108 3.67 20.27 -13.89
CA ILE A 108 2.64 19.34 -13.40
C ILE A 108 3.02 17.89 -13.69
N GLN A 109 3.64 17.62 -14.85
CA GLN A 109 4.15 16.28 -15.17
C GLN A 109 5.25 15.83 -14.22
N GLU A 110 6.18 16.71 -13.87
CA GLU A 110 7.23 16.41 -12.89
C GLU A 110 6.63 16.11 -11.50
N GLU A 111 5.64 16.88 -11.07
CA GLU A 111 4.92 16.64 -9.82
C GLU A 111 4.17 15.29 -9.83
N ALA A 112 3.47 15.00 -10.93
CA ALA A 112 2.76 13.72 -11.11
C ALA A 112 3.73 12.53 -11.00
N LYS A 113 4.86 12.58 -11.72
CA LYS A 113 5.88 11.53 -11.68
C LYS A 113 6.49 11.35 -10.29
N LYS A 114 6.78 12.46 -9.59
CA LYS A 114 7.29 12.39 -8.22
C LYS A 114 6.31 11.71 -7.28
N SER A 115 5.01 11.96 -7.45
CA SER A 115 3.96 11.31 -6.67
C SER A 115 3.81 9.83 -7.03
N GLU A 116 3.99 9.44 -8.30
CA GLU A 116 4.04 8.04 -8.73
C GLU A 116 5.22 7.29 -8.12
N GLU A 117 6.41 7.89 -8.13
CA GLU A 117 7.62 7.30 -7.53
C GLU A 117 7.44 7.08 -6.01
N ALA A 118 6.80 8.03 -5.32
CA ALA A 118 6.45 7.91 -3.90
C ALA A 118 5.44 6.79 -3.67
N ALA A 119 4.40 6.69 -4.50
CA ALA A 119 3.41 5.62 -4.43
C ALA A 119 4.05 4.24 -4.62
N GLU A 120 4.94 4.10 -5.62
CA GLU A 120 5.64 2.84 -5.89
C GLU A 120 6.59 2.45 -4.75
N ALA A 121 7.26 3.43 -4.13
CA ALA A 121 8.06 3.20 -2.95
C ALA A 121 7.22 2.68 -1.76
N ASP A 122 6.05 3.27 -1.53
CA ASP A 122 5.12 2.82 -0.50
C ASP A 122 4.55 1.43 -0.81
N GLU A 123 4.21 1.11 -2.07
CA GLU A 123 3.75 -0.22 -2.49
C GLU A 123 4.83 -1.29 -2.23
N ARG A 124 6.10 -1.02 -2.59
CA ARG A 124 7.22 -1.94 -2.31
C ARG A 124 7.42 -2.18 -0.82
N ARG A 125 7.22 -1.13 -0.01
CA ARG A 125 7.29 -1.22 1.46
C ARG A 125 6.13 -2.03 2.02
N ALA A 126 4.91 -1.79 1.54
CA ALA A 126 3.71 -2.50 1.95
C ALA A 126 3.82 -4.01 1.68
N LEU A 127 4.38 -4.40 0.53
CA LEU A 127 4.61 -5.82 0.19
C LEU A 127 5.45 -6.56 1.25
N ARG A 128 6.45 -5.89 1.83
CA ARG A 128 7.28 -6.49 2.90
C ARG A 128 6.46 -6.69 4.18
N TYR A 129 5.58 -5.74 4.52
CA TYR A 129 4.69 -5.89 5.66
C TYR A 129 3.66 -6.99 5.43
N ASP A 130 3.07 -7.10 4.23
CA ASP A 130 2.11 -8.16 3.89
C ASP A 130 2.72 -9.56 4.02
N LEU A 131 3.96 -9.73 3.55
CA LEU A 131 4.68 -11.00 3.71
C LEU A 131 4.99 -11.30 5.18
N GLY A 132 5.38 -10.27 5.95
CA GLY A 132 5.63 -10.39 7.38
C GLY A 132 4.37 -10.75 8.18
N GLU A 133 3.26 -10.09 7.87
CA GLU A 133 1.93 -10.33 8.42
C GLU A 133 1.50 -11.79 8.19
N GLY A 134 1.54 -12.25 6.93
CA GLY A 134 1.14 -13.61 6.60
C GLY A 134 1.99 -14.68 7.31
N LEU A 135 3.30 -14.47 7.44
CA LEU A 135 4.17 -15.39 8.19
C LEU A 135 3.91 -15.38 9.70
N LEU A 136 3.59 -14.22 10.29
CA LEU A 136 3.20 -14.12 11.69
C LEU A 136 1.84 -14.80 11.95
N GLU A 137 0.88 -14.68 11.03
CA GLU A 137 -0.41 -15.35 11.10
C GLU A 137 -0.24 -16.88 11.00
N ILE A 138 0.57 -17.37 10.07
CA ILE A 138 0.96 -18.78 10.00
C ILE A 138 1.62 -19.22 11.32
N GLY A 139 2.53 -18.40 11.86
CA GLY A 139 3.20 -18.67 13.12
C GLY A 139 2.22 -18.82 14.29
N LEU A 140 1.21 -17.94 14.36
CA LEU A 140 0.17 -17.95 15.36
C LEU A 140 -0.74 -19.19 15.24
N VAL A 141 -1.17 -19.52 14.01
CA VAL A 141 -1.99 -20.70 13.72
C VAL A 141 -1.23 -21.99 14.04
N LEU A 142 0.04 -22.11 13.65
CA LEU A 142 0.87 -23.26 13.99
C LEU A 142 1.06 -23.38 15.51
N SER A 143 1.26 -22.26 16.21
CA SER A 143 1.38 -22.29 17.68
C SER A 143 0.09 -22.76 18.36
N SER A 144 -1.09 -22.40 17.84
CA SER A 144 -2.38 -22.84 18.41
C SER A 144 -2.67 -24.32 18.19
N LEU A 145 -2.14 -24.95 17.13
CA LEU A 145 -2.27 -26.39 16.87
C LEU A 145 -1.66 -27.27 17.98
N TYR A 146 -0.78 -26.72 18.82
CA TYR A 146 -0.29 -27.40 20.01
C TYR A 146 -1.44 -27.86 20.93
N PHE A 147 -2.45 -27.03 21.14
CA PHE A 147 -3.55 -27.33 22.08
C PHE A 147 -4.44 -28.49 21.63
N ILE A 148 -4.42 -28.82 20.34
CA ILE A 148 -5.14 -29.97 19.78
C ILE A 148 -4.23 -31.20 19.73
N SER A 149 -3.02 -31.02 19.20
CA SER A 149 -2.12 -32.13 18.87
C SER A 149 -1.20 -32.56 20.01
N HIS A 150 -0.98 -31.70 21.01
CA HIS A 150 0.01 -31.84 22.08
C HIS A 150 1.44 -32.11 21.56
N LYS A 151 1.76 -31.67 20.34
CA LYS A 151 3.08 -31.85 19.71
C LYS A 151 3.85 -30.54 19.62
N MET A 152 5.04 -30.52 20.22
CA MET A 152 5.95 -29.36 20.21
C MET A 152 6.48 -28.97 18.82
N MET A 153 6.36 -29.85 17.82
CA MET A 153 6.80 -29.53 16.46
C MET A 153 6.06 -28.32 15.87
N PHE A 154 4.77 -28.16 16.18
CA PHE A 154 3.95 -27.08 15.64
C PHE A 154 4.36 -25.69 16.18
N PRO A 155 4.48 -25.45 17.50
CA PRO A 155 4.96 -24.17 18.00
C PRO A 155 6.40 -23.90 17.59
N VAL A 156 7.27 -24.91 17.43
CA VAL A 156 8.63 -24.69 16.91
C VAL A 156 8.61 -24.15 15.48
N MET A 157 7.83 -24.76 14.58
CA MET A 157 7.63 -24.23 13.23
C MET A 157 6.99 -22.84 13.26
N GLY A 158 6.06 -22.62 14.19
CA GLY A 158 5.40 -21.34 14.40
C GLY A 158 6.36 -20.22 14.80
N VAL A 159 7.31 -20.49 15.70
CA VAL A 159 8.38 -19.55 16.07
C VAL A 159 9.27 -19.24 14.87
N ILE A 160 9.67 -20.26 14.09
CA ILE A 160 10.50 -20.05 12.90
C ILE A 160 9.79 -19.13 11.90
N ALA A 161 8.51 -19.40 11.62
CA ALA A 161 7.69 -18.57 10.76
C ALA A 161 7.54 -17.14 11.33
N GLY A 162 7.24 -17.00 12.61
CA GLY A 162 7.08 -15.70 13.26
C GLY A 162 8.36 -14.86 13.31
N VAL A 163 9.53 -15.49 13.53
CA VAL A 163 10.83 -14.80 13.48
C VAL A 163 11.16 -14.37 12.06
N ALA A 164 10.93 -15.23 11.07
CA ALA A 164 11.11 -14.87 9.66
C ALA A 164 10.18 -13.72 9.24
N GLY A 165 8.91 -13.79 9.62
CA GLY A 165 7.92 -12.75 9.35
C GLY A 165 8.27 -11.42 10.02
N GLY A 166 8.66 -11.45 11.29
CA GLY A 166 9.13 -10.27 12.01
C GLY A 166 10.38 -9.65 11.39
N ALA A 167 11.36 -10.47 10.98
CA ALA A 167 12.56 -9.97 10.31
C ALA A 167 12.22 -9.29 8.97
N ILE A 168 11.37 -9.90 8.15
CA ILE A 168 10.91 -9.34 6.87
C ILE A 168 10.14 -8.02 7.11
N ALA A 169 9.22 -7.99 8.08
CA ALA A 169 8.49 -6.78 8.43
C ALA A 169 9.43 -5.63 8.86
N VAL A 170 10.49 -5.93 9.62
CA VAL A 170 11.50 -4.94 10.01
C VAL A 170 12.23 -4.38 8.79
N THR A 171 12.49 -5.18 7.75
CA THR A 171 13.05 -4.63 6.49
C THR A 171 12.10 -3.68 5.78
N GLY A 172 10.80 -3.69 6.09
CA GLY A 172 9.86 -2.66 5.66
C GLY A 172 10.14 -1.29 6.30
N LEU A 173 10.90 -1.20 7.39
CA LEU A 173 11.31 0.08 7.98
C LEU A 173 12.49 0.74 7.25
N LEU A 174 13.22 -0.01 6.42
CA LEU A 174 14.41 0.39 5.67
C LEU A 174 14.06 0.72 4.21
#